data_AF-A0A9Q7TJ86-F1
#
_entry.id   AF-A0A9Q7TJ86-F1
#
_cell.length_a   1.000
_cell.length_b   1.000
_cell.length_c   1.000
_cell.angle_alpha   90.00
_cell.angle_beta   90.00
_cell.angle_gamma   90.00
#
_symmetry.space_group_name_H-M   'P 1'
#
loop_
_entity.id
_entity.type
_entity.pdbx_description
1 polymer ?
#
loop_
_entity_poly.entity_id
_entity_poly.type
_entity_poly.pdbx_seq_one_letter_code
_entity_poly.pdbx_strand_id
1 'polypeptide(L)'
;MKATFSTILAALALAGSGVLASPAPSQPGYGLGQPHNPTGLWGLKRNHVKYHTLCDRHPRQPNHDHRPRACFDTELILKNKLSAPNPETLHGYIDGSNTNMVLYAGQIVTLNEELEIHVEKAKHANQRDIGCSRVLIYHLPEWSKQLEGTWCPHHQDPIKL
;
A
#
# COMPACT_ATOMS: atom_id res chain seq x y z
N MET A 1 59.17 -28.28 -27.41
CA MET A 1 59.09 -27.92 -25.97
C MET A 1 60.10 -26.83 -25.67
N LYS A 2 59.63 -25.64 -25.26
CA LYS A 2 60.18 -24.78 -24.18
C LYS A 2 59.51 -23.41 -24.29
N ALA A 3 58.46 -23.25 -23.49
CA ALA A 3 57.82 -21.99 -23.22
C ALA A 3 58.74 -21.12 -22.35
N THR A 4 58.74 -19.81 -22.59
CA THR A 4 59.25 -18.83 -21.62
C THR A 4 58.18 -17.75 -21.43
N PHE A 5 57.70 -17.70 -20.19
CA PHE A 5 56.83 -16.67 -19.66
C PHE A 5 57.68 -15.47 -19.26
N SER A 6 57.18 -14.25 -19.49
CA SER A 6 57.68 -13.06 -18.79
C SER A 6 56.51 -12.20 -18.35
N THR A 7 56.29 -12.25 -17.04
CA THR A 7 55.36 -11.46 -16.23
C THR A 7 55.98 -10.09 -15.96
N ILE A 8 55.26 -9.00 -16.27
CA ILE A 8 55.48 -7.71 -15.60
C ILE A 8 54.15 -7.20 -15.08
N LEU A 9 54.17 -6.92 -13.79
CA LEU A 9 53.09 -6.52 -12.92
C LEU A 9 53.05 -5.00 -12.76
N ALA A 10 51.85 -4.50 -12.44
CA ALA A 10 51.52 -3.28 -11.68
C ALA A 10 51.38 -1.94 -12.44
N ALA A 11 50.16 -1.41 -12.40
CA ALA A 11 49.88 -0.16 -11.68
C ALA A 11 48.39 -0.11 -11.28
N LEU A 12 48.14 0.07 -9.98
CA LEU A 12 46.84 0.44 -9.43
C LEU A 12 46.46 1.84 -9.93
N ALA A 13 45.21 2.00 -10.40
CA ALA A 13 44.53 3.29 -10.37
C ALA A 13 43.21 3.12 -9.61
N LEU A 14 43.19 3.63 -8.38
CA LEU A 14 42.00 3.89 -7.60
C LEU A 14 41.25 5.07 -8.22
N ALA A 15 40.06 4.81 -8.77
CA ALA A 15 38.98 5.78 -8.87
C ALA A 15 37.71 5.00 -8.48
N GLY A 16 37.09 5.24 -7.33
CA GLY A 16 36.67 6.56 -6.89
C GLY A 16 35.21 6.74 -7.31
N SER A 17 34.32 6.23 -6.46
CA SER A 17 32.95 6.67 -6.22
C SER A 17 32.03 6.91 -7.43
N GLY A 18 31.06 6.01 -7.59
CA GLY A 18 29.91 6.25 -8.43
C GLY A 18 28.91 5.11 -8.36
N VAL A 19 28.35 4.83 -7.18
CA VAL A 19 27.07 4.12 -7.12
C VAL A 19 26.08 5.07 -7.77
N LEU A 20 25.85 4.90 -9.08
CA LEU A 20 24.70 5.48 -9.76
C LEU A 20 23.48 4.86 -9.08
N ALA A 21 22.97 5.57 -8.07
CA ALA A 21 21.63 5.35 -7.57
C ALA A 21 20.71 5.55 -8.77
N SER A 22 20.26 4.45 -9.35
CA SER A 22 19.27 4.46 -10.41
C SER A 22 18.07 5.28 -9.89
N PRO A 23 17.64 6.35 -10.58
CA PRO A 23 16.48 7.09 -10.13
C PRO A 23 15.30 6.12 -10.12
N ALA A 24 14.64 6.01 -8.97
CA ALA A 24 13.42 5.24 -8.83
C ALA A 24 12.44 5.70 -9.91
N PRO A 25 11.71 4.78 -10.57
CA PRO A 25 10.78 5.13 -11.63
C PRO A 25 9.81 6.21 -11.13
N SER A 26 9.83 7.36 -11.79
CA SER A 26 8.91 8.46 -11.54
C SER A 26 7.50 8.01 -11.91
N GLN A 27 6.61 7.90 -10.93
CA GLN A 27 5.20 7.61 -11.18
C GLN A 27 4.58 8.76 -12.01
N PRO A 28 3.80 8.47 -13.06
CA PRO A 28 3.13 9.49 -13.84
C PRO A 28 2.15 10.29 -12.97
N GLY A 29 2.14 11.62 -13.08
CA GLY A 29 1.11 12.49 -12.47
C GLY A 29 1.63 13.54 -11.47
N TYR A 30 2.89 13.43 -11.03
CA TYR A 30 3.49 14.40 -10.12
C TYR A 30 4.39 15.36 -10.90
N GLY A 31 4.17 16.68 -10.76
CA GLY A 31 5.04 17.72 -11.35
C GLY A 31 6.45 17.72 -10.74
N LEU A 32 7.14 18.86 -10.72
CA LEU A 32 8.50 19.01 -10.18
C LEU A 32 8.64 18.78 -8.65
N GLY A 33 7.61 18.26 -7.97
CA GLY A 33 7.67 17.78 -6.61
C GLY A 33 7.24 16.32 -6.56
N GLN A 34 8.17 15.39 -6.31
CA GLN A 34 7.80 14.05 -5.93
C GLN A 34 7.04 14.10 -4.61
N PRO A 35 5.91 13.39 -4.47
CA PRO A 35 5.16 13.39 -3.24
C PRO A 35 6.00 12.74 -2.13
N HIS A 36 6.05 13.40 -0.99
CA HIS A 36 6.96 13.04 0.10
C HIS A 36 6.41 11.82 0.87
N ASN A 37 6.98 10.64 0.62
CA ASN A 37 6.62 9.38 1.28
C ASN A 37 7.83 8.73 1.97
N PRO A 38 8.35 9.30 3.08
CA PRO A 38 9.59 8.84 3.71
C PRO A 38 9.46 7.45 4.32
N THR A 39 8.24 7.00 4.64
CA THR A 39 7.98 5.70 5.27
C THR A 39 7.65 4.60 4.28
N GLY A 40 7.30 4.94 3.03
CA GLY A 40 6.77 4.00 2.05
C GLY A 40 5.31 3.58 2.32
N LEU A 41 4.60 4.28 3.22
CA LEU A 41 3.24 3.95 3.69
C LEU A 41 2.21 5.04 3.42
N TRP A 42 2.61 6.14 2.77
CA TRP A 42 1.73 7.21 2.31
C TRP A 42 0.82 7.78 3.41
N GLY A 43 1.32 7.90 4.64
CA GLY A 43 0.56 8.46 5.77
C GLY A 43 -0.20 7.45 6.63
N LEU A 44 -0.29 6.18 6.21
CA LEU A 44 -0.87 5.12 7.05
C LEU A 44 -0.05 4.95 8.34
N LYS A 45 -0.77 4.86 9.46
CA LYS A 45 -0.16 4.77 10.80
C LYS A 45 -0.06 3.32 11.24
N ARG A 46 1.13 2.88 11.67
CA ARG A 46 1.27 1.58 12.33
C ARG A 46 0.59 1.61 13.69
N ASN A 47 -0.50 0.86 13.85
CA ASN A 47 -1.23 0.75 15.11
C ASN A 47 -2.06 -0.55 15.11
N HIS A 48 -1.43 -1.63 15.59
CA HIS A 48 -2.04 -2.96 15.70
C HIS A 48 -3.40 -2.93 16.41
N VAL A 49 -3.47 -2.26 17.56
CA VAL A 49 -4.72 -2.20 18.35
C VAL A 49 -5.82 -1.50 17.55
N LYS A 50 -5.54 -0.35 16.93
CA LYS A 50 -6.54 0.38 16.14
C LYS A 50 -7.01 -0.40 14.93
N TYR A 51 -6.11 -1.10 14.23
CA TYR A 51 -6.51 -1.96 13.11
C TYR A 51 -7.52 -3.02 13.56
N HIS A 52 -7.17 -3.82 14.58
CA HIS A 52 -8.04 -4.90 15.07
C HIS A 52 -9.36 -4.39 15.67
N THR A 53 -9.34 -3.27 16.38
CA THR A 53 -10.57 -2.61 16.85
C THR A 53 -11.48 -2.18 15.69
N LEU A 54 -10.93 -1.81 14.53
CA LEU A 54 -11.69 -1.35 13.37
C LEU A 54 -12.16 -2.49 12.46
N CYS A 55 -11.43 -3.60 12.40
CA CYS A 55 -11.52 -4.61 11.35
C CYS A 55 -11.95 -6.00 11.80
N ASP A 56 -11.63 -6.43 13.02
CA ASP A 56 -11.96 -7.78 13.47
C ASP A 56 -13.47 -7.94 13.60
N ARG A 57 -14.04 -9.07 13.13
CA ARG A 57 -15.48 -9.36 13.32
C ARG A 57 -15.91 -9.25 14.79
N HIS A 58 -15.04 -9.66 15.70
CA HIS A 58 -15.28 -9.63 17.15
C HIS A 58 -14.15 -8.86 17.84
N PRO A 59 -14.19 -7.51 17.80
CA PRO A 59 -13.10 -6.71 18.35
C PRO A 59 -13.09 -6.83 19.89
N ARG A 60 -11.89 -6.85 20.48
CA ARG A 60 -11.73 -6.92 21.94
C ARG A 60 -12.22 -5.67 22.67
N GLN A 61 -12.32 -4.55 21.97
CA GLN A 61 -12.76 -3.27 22.50
C GLN A 61 -13.84 -2.67 21.59
N PRO A 62 -14.87 -2.03 22.16
CA PRO A 62 -15.87 -1.33 21.36
C PRO A 62 -15.22 -0.19 20.58
N ASN A 63 -15.72 0.03 19.38
CA ASN A 63 -15.26 1.09 18.51
C ASN A 63 -16.40 2.08 18.24
N HIS A 64 -16.15 3.36 18.47
CA HIS A 64 -17.08 4.45 18.16
C HIS A 64 -16.72 5.17 16.83
N ASP A 65 -15.73 4.67 16.09
CA ASP A 65 -15.42 5.20 14.76
C ASP A 65 -16.46 4.69 13.75
N HIS A 66 -17.38 5.58 13.40
CA HIS A 66 -18.47 5.35 12.46
C HIS A 66 -18.10 5.69 11.01
N ARG A 67 -16.84 6.07 10.73
CA ARG A 67 -16.44 6.43 9.37
C ARG A 67 -16.48 5.20 8.47
N PRO A 68 -17.05 5.33 7.25
CA PRO A 68 -16.98 4.32 6.20
C PRO A 68 -15.55 3.85 5.96
N ARG A 69 -15.33 2.54 5.96
CA ARG A 69 -13.99 1.95 5.80
C ARG A 69 -14.04 0.52 5.29
N ALA A 70 -12.94 0.11 4.66
CA ALA A 70 -12.66 -1.27 4.27
C ALA A 70 -11.34 -1.74 4.89
N CYS A 71 -11.29 -3.02 5.23
CA CYS A 71 -10.13 -3.68 5.80
C CYS A 71 -9.60 -4.73 4.82
N PHE A 72 -8.28 -4.82 4.69
CA PHE A 72 -7.60 -5.65 3.72
C PHE A 72 -6.54 -6.50 4.42
N ASP A 73 -6.52 -7.78 4.06
CA ASP A 73 -5.46 -8.74 4.34
C ASP A 73 -4.73 -8.99 3.02
N THR A 74 -3.54 -8.40 2.88
CA THR A 74 -2.85 -8.38 1.58
C THR A 74 -1.78 -9.45 1.45
N GLU A 75 -1.43 -10.15 2.53
CA GLU A 75 -0.28 -11.07 2.62
C GLU A 75 1.09 -10.46 2.22
N LEU A 76 1.14 -9.18 1.82
CA LEU A 76 2.31 -8.47 1.33
C LEU A 76 2.77 -7.44 2.36
N ILE A 77 4.08 -7.35 2.60
CA ILE A 77 4.63 -6.24 3.42
C ILE A 77 4.37 -4.93 2.68
N LEU A 78 3.50 -4.07 3.22
CA LEU A 78 2.95 -2.89 2.54
C LEU A 78 4.00 -1.82 2.23
N LYS A 79 5.11 -1.79 2.97
CA LYS A 79 6.20 -0.84 2.73
C LYS A 79 6.74 -1.03 1.31
N ASN A 80 6.70 0.04 0.51
CA ASN A 80 7.10 0.06 -0.90
C ASN A 80 6.19 -0.77 -1.84
N LYS A 81 5.06 -1.28 -1.36
CA LYS A 81 4.04 -1.92 -2.18
C LYS A 81 2.84 -1.03 -2.43
N LEU A 82 2.71 0.06 -1.69
CA LEU A 82 1.69 1.07 -1.92
C LEU A 82 2.23 2.16 -2.82
N SER A 83 1.43 2.62 -3.78
CA SER A 83 1.80 3.66 -4.72
C SER A 83 0.57 4.40 -5.26
N ALA A 84 0.80 5.52 -5.96
CA ALA A 84 -0.25 6.34 -6.57
C ALA A 84 -1.48 6.63 -5.67
N PRO A 85 -1.30 7.05 -4.40
CA PRO A 85 -2.45 7.30 -3.54
C PRO A 85 -3.23 8.54 -4.00
N ASN A 86 -4.54 8.49 -3.87
CA ASN A 86 -5.41 9.65 -4.01
C ASN A 86 -6.47 9.62 -2.89
N PRO A 87 -6.45 10.55 -1.92
CA PRO A 87 -5.56 11.71 -1.80
C PRO A 87 -4.08 11.32 -1.55
N GLU A 88 -3.15 12.27 -1.73
CA GLU A 88 -1.70 12.04 -1.57
C GLU A 88 -1.31 11.46 -0.19
N THR A 89 -2.11 11.75 0.84
CA THR A 89 -1.96 11.20 2.19
C THR A 89 -3.13 10.31 2.52
N LEU A 90 -2.85 9.02 2.68
CA LEU A 90 -3.81 8.03 3.14
C LEU A 90 -4.06 8.15 4.65
N HIS A 91 -5.31 7.99 5.01
CA HIS A 91 -5.83 7.88 6.35
C HIS A 91 -6.24 6.45 6.63
N GLY A 92 -5.68 5.89 7.70
CA GLY A 92 -5.89 4.50 8.04
C GLY A 92 -4.84 3.98 9.00
N TYR A 93 -4.88 2.68 9.20
CA TYR A 93 -3.95 1.99 10.08
C TYR A 93 -3.41 0.73 9.42
N ILE A 94 -2.19 0.38 9.79
CA ILE A 94 -1.55 -0.89 9.47
C ILE A 94 -1.37 -1.66 10.76
N ASP A 95 -1.58 -2.96 10.70
CA ASP A 95 -1.45 -3.84 11.84
C ASP A 95 0.02 -4.14 12.22
N GLY A 96 0.21 -5.10 13.12
CA GLY A 96 1.54 -5.48 13.62
C GLY A 96 2.39 -6.26 12.62
N SER A 97 1.77 -6.99 11.68
CA SER A 97 2.49 -7.76 10.65
C SER A 97 3.00 -6.86 9.53
N ASN A 98 2.47 -5.64 9.39
CA ASN A 98 2.68 -4.74 8.25
C ASN A 98 2.09 -5.26 6.93
N THR A 99 1.19 -6.24 6.99
CA THR A 99 0.53 -6.81 5.80
C THR A 99 -0.92 -6.36 5.68
N ASN A 100 -1.54 -5.98 6.79
CA ASN A 100 -2.96 -5.68 6.81
C ASN A 100 -3.17 -4.18 6.97
N MET A 101 -4.13 -3.64 6.22
CA MET A 101 -4.46 -2.22 6.28
C MET A 101 -5.95 -1.95 6.33
N VAL A 102 -6.31 -0.86 6.98
CA VAL A 102 -7.65 -0.28 6.91
C VAL A 102 -7.58 1.05 6.20
N LEU A 103 -8.46 1.24 5.22
CA LEU A 103 -8.64 2.49 4.49
C LEU A 103 -10.05 3.02 4.72
N TYR A 104 -10.16 4.31 5.04
CA TYR A 104 -11.44 5.02 5.04
C TYR A 104 -11.92 5.29 3.60
N ALA A 105 -13.23 5.50 3.46
CA ALA A 105 -13.82 5.89 2.19
C ALA A 105 -13.33 7.26 1.68
N GLY A 106 -13.31 7.41 0.36
CA GLY A 106 -12.75 8.54 -0.37
C GLY A 106 -11.28 8.37 -0.73
N GLN A 107 -10.77 7.13 -0.71
CA GLN A 107 -9.34 6.86 -0.92
C GLN A 107 -9.12 5.82 -2.00
N ILE A 108 -8.10 6.06 -2.81
CA ILE A 108 -7.61 5.18 -3.86
C ILE A 108 -6.14 4.92 -3.58
N VAL A 109 -5.69 3.68 -3.79
CA VAL A 109 -4.27 3.34 -3.72
C VAL A 109 -3.98 2.18 -4.66
N THR A 110 -2.79 2.18 -5.25
CA THR A 110 -2.26 1.04 -5.99
C THR A 110 -1.44 0.15 -5.07
N LEU A 111 -1.71 -1.15 -5.10
CA LEU A 111 -0.98 -2.21 -4.38
C LEU A 111 -0.18 -3.04 -5.37
N ASN A 112 1.12 -3.18 -5.09
CA ASN A 112 2.11 -3.96 -5.84
C ASN A 112 2.21 -3.58 -7.34
N GLU A 113 1.78 -2.38 -7.73
CA GLU A 113 1.65 -1.96 -9.14
C GLU A 113 0.70 -2.83 -9.99
N GLU A 114 -0.10 -3.68 -9.35
CA GLU A 114 -0.96 -4.68 -9.99
C GLU A 114 -2.44 -4.44 -9.69
N LEU A 115 -2.77 -3.95 -8.49
CA LEU A 115 -4.15 -3.76 -8.05
C LEU A 115 -4.42 -2.30 -7.72
N GLU A 116 -5.41 -1.69 -8.34
CA GLU A 116 -5.92 -0.37 -7.94
C GLU A 116 -7.16 -0.55 -7.07
N ILE A 117 -7.07 -0.11 -5.81
CA ILE A 117 -8.09 -0.30 -4.78
C ILE A 117 -8.81 1.03 -4.55
N HIS A 118 -10.12 1.03 -4.70
CA HIS A 118 -10.99 2.18 -4.44
C HIS A 118 -11.87 1.87 -3.24
N VAL A 119 -11.82 2.74 -2.22
CA VAL A 119 -12.74 2.70 -1.09
C VAL A 119 -13.65 3.91 -1.17
N GLU A 120 -14.92 3.68 -1.48
CA GLU A 120 -15.95 4.69 -1.66
C GLU A 120 -16.98 4.63 -0.54
N LYS A 121 -17.79 5.68 -0.39
CA LYS A 121 -18.98 5.62 0.47
C LYS A 121 -20.00 4.69 -0.18
N ALA A 122 -20.61 3.80 0.59
CA ALA A 122 -21.69 2.96 0.09
C ALA A 122 -22.88 3.83 -0.38
N LYS A 123 -23.45 3.51 -1.55
CA LYS A 123 -24.67 4.16 -2.06
C LYS A 123 -25.86 3.64 -1.24
N HIS A 124 -26.68 4.55 -0.70
CA HIS A 124 -27.81 4.26 0.21
C HIS A 124 -27.40 3.79 1.61
N ALA A 125 -26.51 4.54 2.28
CA ALA A 125 -26.22 4.30 3.68
C ALA A 125 -27.46 4.56 4.55
N ASN A 126 -28.18 3.49 4.90
CA ASN A 126 -29.22 3.54 5.91
C ASN A 126 -28.55 3.60 7.30
N GLN A 127 -29.30 3.84 8.38
CA GLN A 127 -28.72 3.78 9.74
C GLN A 127 -28.07 2.41 10.07
N ARG A 128 -28.43 1.35 9.35
CA ARG A 128 -27.82 0.02 9.51
C ARG A 128 -26.48 -0.13 8.78
N ASP A 129 -26.14 0.78 7.88
CA ASP A 129 -24.94 0.76 7.05
C ASP A 129 -23.86 1.72 7.57
N ILE A 130 -23.96 2.12 8.84
CA ILE A 130 -22.98 3.01 9.47
C ILE A 130 -21.60 2.36 9.42
N GLY A 131 -20.64 3.06 8.84
CA GLY A 131 -19.27 2.57 8.69
C GLY A 131 -19.04 1.67 7.47
N CYS A 132 -20.07 1.33 6.69
CA CYS A 132 -19.90 0.54 5.48
C CYS A 132 -19.35 1.36 4.30
N SER A 133 -18.50 0.76 3.50
CA SER A 133 -17.93 1.33 2.27
C SER A 133 -18.21 0.45 1.06
N ARG A 134 -18.31 1.06 -0.12
CA ARG A 134 -18.23 0.32 -1.39
C ARG A 134 -16.76 0.18 -1.74
N VAL A 135 -16.33 -1.02 -2.11
CA VAL A 135 -14.97 -1.33 -2.51
C VAL A 135 -14.97 -1.76 -3.96
N LEU A 136 -14.08 -1.17 -4.76
CA LEU A 136 -13.78 -1.62 -6.11
C LEU A 136 -12.30 -1.96 -6.20
N ILE A 137 -11.98 -3.05 -6.90
CA ILE A 137 -10.60 -3.46 -7.13
C ILE A 137 -10.45 -3.74 -8.62
N TYR A 138 -9.44 -3.13 -9.20
CA TYR A 138 -9.10 -3.25 -10.62
C TYR A 138 -7.73 -3.86 -10.76
N HIS A 139 -7.55 -4.77 -11.72
CA HIS A 139 -6.25 -5.26 -12.12
C HIS A 139 -5.65 -4.34 -13.19
N LEU A 140 -4.40 -3.96 -13.01
CA LEU A 140 -3.61 -3.11 -13.90
C LEU A 140 -2.79 -3.97 -14.89
N PRO A 141 -2.42 -3.44 -16.07
CA PRO A 141 -2.72 -2.10 -16.58
C PRO A 141 -4.05 -2.00 -17.33
N GLU A 142 -4.87 -3.04 -17.43
CA GLU A 142 -6.12 -2.99 -18.22
C GLU A 142 -7.29 -2.32 -17.48
N TRP A 143 -7.11 -1.96 -16.21
CA TRP A 143 -8.17 -1.55 -15.29
C TRP A 143 -9.37 -2.52 -15.32
N SER A 144 -9.09 -3.82 -15.38
CA SER A 144 -10.14 -4.84 -15.40
C SER A 144 -10.71 -5.03 -14.00
N LYS A 145 -12.02 -4.80 -13.84
CA LYS A 145 -12.67 -4.86 -12.53
C LYS A 145 -12.71 -6.31 -12.02
N GLN A 146 -11.95 -6.58 -10.96
CA GLN A 146 -11.87 -7.89 -10.29
C GLN A 146 -12.95 -8.04 -9.23
N LEU A 147 -13.21 -6.96 -8.50
CA LEU A 147 -14.13 -6.98 -7.37
C LEU A 147 -14.93 -5.68 -7.29
N GLU A 148 -16.22 -5.83 -6.98
CA GLU A 148 -17.09 -4.74 -6.55
C GLU A 148 -18.01 -5.28 -5.46
N GLY A 149 -18.03 -4.61 -4.31
CA GLY A 149 -18.96 -4.99 -3.24
C GLY A 149 -19.04 -3.98 -2.12
N THR A 150 -19.94 -4.23 -1.18
CA THR A 150 -20.08 -3.43 0.05
C THR A 150 -19.41 -4.17 1.19
N TRP A 151 -18.51 -3.46 1.89
CA TRP A 151 -17.85 -3.92 3.10
C TRP A 151 -18.33 -3.17 4.32
N CYS A 152 -18.83 -3.92 5.29
CA CYS A 152 -19.31 -3.42 6.56
C CYS A 152 -18.37 -3.88 7.69
N PRO A 153 -17.80 -2.93 8.45
CA PRO A 153 -16.95 -3.27 9.57
C PRO A 153 -17.64 -4.18 10.57
N HIS A 154 -16.88 -5.09 11.19
CA HIS A 154 -17.34 -6.04 12.22
C HIS A 154 -18.39 -7.06 11.75
N HIS A 155 -18.84 -7.02 10.49
CA HIS A 155 -19.73 -8.02 9.91
C HIS A 155 -18.99 -8.99 9.00
N GLN A 156 -18.03 -8.48 8.24
CA GLN A 156 -17.22 -9.24 7.29
C GLN A 156 -15.77 -9.31 7.76
N ASP A 157 -15.10 -10.41 7.39
CA ASP A 157 -13.66 -10.53 7.56
C ASP A 157 -12.95 -9.58 6.56
N PRO A 158 -11.69 -9.19 6.82
CA PRO A 158 -10.90 -8.39 5.88
C PRO A 158 -10.86 -9.01 4.47
N ILE A 159 -10.82 -8.14 3.46
CA ILE A 159 -10.72 -8.54 2.05
C ILE A 159 -9.34 -9.14 1.82
N LYS A 160 -9.31 -10.39 1.38
CA LYS A 160 -8.08 -11.06 0.96
C LYS A 160 -7.73 -10.65 -0.46
N LEU A 161 -6.50 -10.21 -0.67
CA LEU A 161 -5.97 -9.74 -1.96
C LEU A 161 -4.86 -10.64 -2.48
#